data_AF-A0A5B8W693-F1
#
_entry.id   AF-A0A5B8W693-F1
#
_cell.length_a   1.000
_cell.length_b   1.000
_cell.length_c   1.000
_cell.angle_alpha   90.00
_cell.angle_beta   90.00
_cell.angle_gamma   90.00
#
_symmetry.space_group_name_H-M   'P 1'
#
loop_
_entity.id
_entity.type
_entity.pdbx_description
1 polymer ?
#
loop_
_entity_poly.entity_id
_entity_poly.type
_entity_poly.pdbx_seq_one_letter_code
_entity_poly.pdbx_strand_id
1 'polypeptide(L)'
;MAIINILAKSKKADWGKIASEVSDMALSIVQVFPIPKELGFDDDALAVNVHRGFSDKKTALAELDLLIQYLTRHNFTIIELYDGIEITSNNISQIIEPLLA
;
A
#
# COMPACT_ATOMS: atom_id res chain seq x y z
N MET A 1 -7.03 16.58 -1.62
CA MET A 1 -7.03 15.46 -0.65
C MET A 1 -6.57 14.32 -1.49
N ALA A 2 -5.33 13.87 -1.38
CA ALA A 2 -5.02 12.60 -2.00
C ALA A 2 -5.15 11.57 -0.88
N ILE A 3 -6.26 10.82 -0.90
CA ILE A 3 -6.27 9.50 -0.28
C ILE A 3 -6.05 8.58 -1.47
N ILE A 4 -4.85 8.03 -1.55
CA ILE A 4 -4.54 7.01 -2.53
C ILE A 4 -4.82 5.70 -1.83
N ASN A 5 -5.87 5.02 -2.27
CA ASN A 5 -6.24 3.72 -1.71
C ASN A 5 -5.61 2.64 -2.57
N ILE A 6 -4.68 1.89 -1.99
CA ILE A 6 -4.05 0.76 -2.66
C ILE A 6 -4.45 -0.51 -1.92
N LEU A 7 -4.78 -1.55 -2.67
CA LEU A 7 -5.11 -2.86 -2.14
C LEU A 7 -3.94 -3.83 -2.30
N ALA A 8 -3.48 -4.44 -1.23
CA ALA A 8 -2.52 -5.54 -1.29
C ALA A 8 -3.23 -6.87 -0.99
N LYS A 9 -3.17 -7.84 -1.91
CA LYS A 9 -3.85 -9.15 -1.79
C LYS A 9 -2.86 -10.31 -1.67
N SER A 10 -3.17 -11.30 -0.84
CA SER A 10 -2.41 -12.57 -0.77
C SER A 10 -3.29 -13.74 -0.35
N LYS A 11 -3.03 -14.93 -0.94
CA LYS A 11 -3.78 -16.17 -0.64
C LYS A 11 -3.35 -16.87 0.66
N LYS A 12 -2.18 -16.54 1.21
CA LYS A 12 -1.54 -17.26 2.33
C LYS A 12 -0.73 -16.34 3.26
N ALA A 13 -1.22 -15.13 3.52
CA ALA A 13 -0.51 -14.20 4.39
C ALA A 13 -0.73 -14.51 5.89
N ASP A 14 0.34 -14.39 6.67
CA ASP A 14 0.28 -14.34 8.13
C ASP A 14 0.06 -12.89 8.56
N TRP A 15 -1.20 -12.51 8.78
CA TRP A 15 -1.59 -11.13 9.04
C TRP A 15 -1.04 -10.56 10.33
N GLY A 16 -0.87 -11.39 11.37
CA GLY A 16 -0.27 -10.96 12.62
C GLY A 16 1.19 -10.55 12.43
N LYS A 17 1.94 -11.37 11.69
CA LYS A 17 3.34 -11.08 11.35
C LYS A 17 3.47 -9.85 10.46
N ILE A 18 2.68 -9.76 9.38
CA ILE A 18 2.72 -8.62 8.44
C ILE A 18 2.37 -7.31 9.16
N ALA A 19 1.33 -7.30 9.99
CA ALA A 19 0.95 -6.10 10.73
C ALA A 19 2.05 -5.63 11.69
N SER A 20 2.71 -6.56 12.40
CA SER A 20 3.84 -6.23 13.28
C SER A 20 5.01 -5.65 12.49
N GLU A 21 5.44 -6.33 11.42
CA GLU A 21 6.59 -5.92 10.61
C GLU A 21 6.35 -4.56 9.92
N VAL A 22 5.13 -4.31 9.43
CA VAL A 22 4.75 -2.99 8.86
C VAL A 22 4.71 -1.92 9.94
N SER A 23 4.26 -2.22 11.17
CA SER A 23 4.26 -1.26 12.27
C SER A 23 5.67 -0.88 12.74
N ASP A 24 6.64 -1.78 12.55
CA ASP A 24 8.05 -1.54 12.84
C ASP A 24 8.76 -0.76 11.72
N MET A 25 8.11 -0.58 10.56
CA MET A 25 8.63 0.27 9.50
C MET A 25 8.52 1.74 9.92
N ALA A 26 9.56 2.52 9.63
CA ALA A 26 9.58 3.97 9.87
C ALA A 26 8.72 4.74 8.84
N LEU A 27 7.42 4.43 8.77
CA LEU A 27 6.45 5.09 7.90
C LEU A 27 5.81 6.26 8.67
N SER A 28 5.96 7.47 8.14
CA SER A 28 5.44 8.71 8.74
C SER A 28 4.27 9.31 7.97
N ILE A 29 4.15 8.97 6.68
CA ILE A 29 3.15 9.48 5.74
C ILE A 29 2.21 8.36 5.28
N VAL A 30 2.72 7.14 5.16
CA VAL A 30 1.98 5.97 4.71
C VAL A 30 1.36 5.24 5.91
N GLN A 31 0.07 4.90 5.79
CA GLN A 31 -0.64 4.09 6.77
C GLN A 31 -1.18 2.82 6.11
N VAL A 32 -1.14 1.72 6.85
CA VAL A 32 -1.61 0.42 6.39
C VAL A 32 -2.71 -0.08 7.32
N PHE A 33 -3.80 -0.57 6.74
CA PHE A 33 -4.97 -1.05 7.46
C PHE A 33 -5.38 -2.42 6.93
N PRO A 34 -5.67 -3.39 7.80
CA PRO A 34 -6.24 -4.65 7.36
C PRO A 34 -7.67 -4.43 6.84
N ILE A 35 -7.97 -5.06 5.70
CA ILE A 35 -9.32 -5.15 5.15
C ILE A 35 -9.82 -6.57 5.42
N PRO A 36 -10.89 -6.72 6.24
CA PRO A 36 -11.53 -8.02 6.45
C PRO A 36 -12.14 -8.56 5.15
N LYS A 37 -12.07 -9.88 4.94
CA LYS A 37 -12.70 -10.57 3.79
C LYS A 37 -14.20 -10.28 3.68
N GLU A 38 -14.86 -10.05 4.83
CA GLU A 38 -16.29 -9.76 4.95
C GLU A 38 -16.72 -8.48 4.22
N LEU A 39 -15.78 -7.63 3.82
CA LEU A 39 -16.04 -6.46 2.96
C LEU A 39 -16.11 -6.80 1.46
N GLY A 40 -16.22 -8.08 1.10
CA GLY A 40 -16.45 -8.53 -0.28
C GLY A 40 -15.17 -8.85 -1.06
N PHE A 41 -14.06 -9.12 -0.37
CA PHE A 41 -12.81 -9.53 -1.00
C PHE A 41 -12.64 -11.05 -0.91
N ASP A 42 -12.30 -11.68 -2.04
CA ASP A 42 -12.07 -13.13 -2.12
C ASP A 42 -10.87 -13.60 -1.27
N ASP A 43 -9.91 -12.69 -1.05
CA ASP A 43 -8.70 -12.91 -0.28
C ASP A 43 -8.60 -11.87 0.83
N ASP A 44 -7.80 -12.18 1.85
CA ASP A 44 -7.48 -11.20 2.87
C ASP A 44 -6.63 -10.09 2.22
N ALA A 45 -6.86 -8.84 2.62
CA ALA A 45 -6.23 -7.70 1.95
C ALA A 45 -5.78 -6.59 2.93
N LEU A 46 -4.91 -5.71 2.44
CA LEU A 46 -4.53 -4.47 3.12
C LEU A 46 -4.94 -3.26 2.29
N ALA A 47 -5.49 -2.24 2.94
CA ALA A 47 -5.52 -0.89 2.40
C ALA A 47 -4.23 -0.16 2.79
N VAL A 48 -3.61 0.51 1.83
CA VAL A 48 -2.57 1.50 2.08
C VAL A 48 -3.15 2.86 1.77
N ASN A 49 -3.00 3.79 2.72
CA ASN A 49 -3.39 5.19 2.57
C ASN A 49 -2.17 6.09 2.68
N VAL A 50 -2.12 7.11 1.83
CA VAL A 50 -1.19 8.23 1.95
C VAL A 50 -1.93 9.41 2.58
N HIS A 51 -1.40 10.01 3.64
CA HIS A 51 -2.00 11.18 4.29
C HIS A 51 -2.07 12.39 3.37
N ARG A 52 -3.21 13.11 3.31
CA ARG A 52 -3.37 14.39 2.56
C ARG A 52 -2.37 15.48 2.94
N GLY A 53 -1.84 15.45 4.16
CA GLY A 53 -1.00 16.50 4.73
C GLY A 53 0.50 16.37 4.46
N PHE A 54 0.92 15.40 3.65
CA PHE A 54 2.33 15.24 3.30
C PHE A 54 2.88 16.49 2.61
N SER A 55 3.89 17.11 3.22
CA SER A 55 4.59 18.27 2.65
C SER A 55 5.68 17.87 1.65
N ASP A 56 6.06 16.59 1.62
CA ASP A 56 7.13 16.05 0.77
C ASP A 56 6.65 14.84 -0.04
N LYS A 57 6.41 15.06 -1.33
CA LYS A 57 6.04 14.00 -2.28
C LYS A 57 7.11 12.91 -2.38
N LYS A 58 8.38 13.26 -2.24
CA LYS A 58 9.49 12.30 -2.35
C LYS A 58 9.47 11.34 -1.17
N THR A 59 9.22 11.81 0.04
CA THR A 59 9.08 10.95 1.22
C THR A 59 7.89 10.02 1.08
N ALA A 60 6.74 10.52 0.62
CA ALA A 60 5.56 9.67 0.39
C ALA A 60 5.84 8.55 -0.62
N LEU A 61 6.48 8.87 -1.75
CA LEU A 61 6.86 7.89 -2.77
C LEU A 61 7.89 6.89 -2.25
N ALA A 62 8.89 7.33 -1.47
CA ALA A 62 9.91 6.46 -0.90
C ALA A 62 9.35 5.49 0.15
N GLU A 63 8.47 5.97 1.04
CA GLU A 63 7.78 5.12 2.02
C GLU A 63 6.86 4.10 1.33
N LEU A 64 6.12 4.53 0.31
CA LEU A 64 5.30 3.62 -0.49
C LEU A 64 6.14 2.59 -1.23
N ASP A 65 7.25 2.96 -1.84
CA ASP A 65 8.13 2.01 -2.53
C ASP A 65 8.71 0.98 -1.56
N LEU A 66 9.15 1.42 -0.37
CA LEU A 66 9.63 0.51 0.68
C LEU A 66 8.56 -0.50 1.10
N LEU A 67 7.32 -0.03 1.29
CA LEU A 67 6.19 -0.90 1.62
C LEU A 67 5.88 -1.87 0.47
N ILE A 68 5.86 -1.40 -0.78
CA ILE A 68 5.61 -2.23 -1.95
C ILE A 68 6.67 -3.32 -2.09
N GLN A 69 7.96 -2.97 -1.99
CA GLN A 69 9.05 -3.94 -2.06
C GLN A 69 8.90 -5.03 -0.99
N TYR A 70 8.55 -4.64 0.24
CA TYR A 70 8.30 -5.58 1.32
C TYR A 70 7.11 -6.49 1.01
N LEU A 71 5.94 -5.93 0.67
CA LEU A 71 4.74 -6.71 0.39
C LEU A 71 4.96 -7.66 -0.80
N THR A 72 5.62 -7.22 -1.87
CA THR A 72 5.97 -8.07 -3.01
C THR A 72 6.89 -9.24 -2.62
N ARG A 73 7.88 -9.04 -1.73
CA ARG A 73 8.72 -10.13 -1.20
C ARG A 73 7.91 -11.17 -0.41
N HIS A 74 6.78 -10.76 0.15
CA HIS A 74 5.84 -11.62 0.86
C HIS A 74 4.71 -12.16 -0.05
N ASN A 75 4.89 -12.10 -1.37
CA ASN A 75 3.95 -12.58 -2.40
C ASN A 75 2.59 -11.88 -2.39
N PHE A 76 2.57 -10.58 -2.10
CA PHE A 76 1.39 -9.75 -2.29
C PHE A 76 1.38 -9.15 -3.69
N THR A 77 0.19 -9.13 -4.28
CA THR A 77 -0.11 -8.31 -5.46
C THR A 77 -0.73 -7.00 -4.98
N ILE A 78 -0.20 -5.88 -5.46
CA ILE A 78 -0.59 -4.54 -5.02
C ILE A 78 -1.31 -3.85 -6.18
N ILE A 79 -2.51 -3.33 -5.94
CA ILE A 79 -3.42 -2.84 -6.97
C ILE A 79 -3.95 -1.46 -6.57
N GLU A 80 -3.91 -0.51 -7.49
CA GLU A 80 -4.58 0.79 -7.37
C GLU A 80 -6.11 0.57 -7.46
N LEU A 81 -6.88 1.07 -6.48
CA LEU A 81 -8.30 0.69 -6.35
C LEU A 81 -9.22 1.29 -7.42
N TYR A 82 -8.89 2.42 -8.03
CA TYR A 82 -9.79 3.10 -8.98
C TYR A 82 -9.70 2.49 -10.39
N ASP A 83 -8.48 2.34 -10.91
CA ASP A 83 -8.19 1.90 -12.26
C ASP A 83 -7.80 0.42 -12.31
N GLY A 84 -7.61 -0.24 -11.17
CA GLY A 84 -7.26 -1.66 -11.09
C GLY A 84 -5.85 -1.97 -11.58
N ILE A 85 -4.98 -0.97 -11.63
CA ILE A 85 -3.62 -1.08 -12.16
C ILE A 85 -2.71 -1.70 -11.09
N GLU A 86 -1.94 -2.72 -11.49
CA GLU A 86 -0.92 -3.30 -10.60
C GLU A 86 0.24 -2.33 -10.37
N ILE A 87 0.58 -2.13 -9.09
CA ILE A 87 1.65 -1.25 -8.65
C ILE A 87 2.86 -2.09 -8.24
N THR A 88 4.01 -1.70 -8.75
CA THR A 88 5.33 -2.29 -8.51
C THR A 88 6.35 -1.18 -8.27
N SER A 89 7.53 -1.50 -7.75
CA SER A 89 8.61 -0.52 -7.59
C SER A 89 9.03 0.16 -8.90
N ASN A 90 8.79 -0.46 -10.06
CA ASN A 90 9.16 0.09 -11.36
C ASN A 90 8.17 1.13 -11.89
N ASN A 91 6.92 1.10 -11.45
CA ASN A 91 5.85 1.98 -11.96
C ASN A 91 5.20 2.85 -10.88
N ILE A 92 5.56 2.69 -9.61
CA ILE A 92 4.94 3.39 -8.49
C ILE A 92 4.92 4.91 -8.68
N SER A 93 6.04 5.53 -9.06
CA SER A 93 6.07 6.98 -9.28
C SER A 93 5.13 7.40 -10.41
N GLN A 94 5.06 6.61 -11.50
CA GLN A 94 4.20 6.94 -12.64
C GLN A 94 2.71 6.89 -12.27
N ILE A 95 2.31 5.94 -11.41
CA ILE A 95 0.92 5.75 -11.00
C ILE A 95 0.54 6.72 -9.86
N ILE A 96 1.40 6.84 -8.86
CA ILE A 96 1.09 7.54 -7.60
C ILE A 96 1.39 9.04 -7.66
N GLU A 97 2.47 9.46 -8.31
CA GLU A 97 2.86 10.88 -8.36
C GLU A 97 1.76 11.80 -8.93
N PRO A 98 1.02 11.42 -9.98
CA PRO A 98 -0.13 12.20 -10.47
C PRO A 98 -1.28 12.30 -9.46
N LEU A 99 -1.48 11.26 -8.64
CA LEU A 99 -2.53 11.21 -7.62
C LEU A 99 -2.18 12.05 -6.38
N LEU A 100 -0.89 12.34 -6.18
CA LEU A 100 -0.34 13.20 -5.14
C LEU A 100 -0.37 14.70 -5.50
N ALA A 101 -1.05 15.09 -6.59
CA ALA A 101 -1.13 16.48 -7.10
C ALA A 101 -1.94 17.43 -6.20
#